data_AF-A0A3N9ULG4-F1
#
_entry.id   AF-A0A3N9ULG4-F1
#
_cell.length_a   1.000
_cell.length_b   1.000
_cell.length_c   1.000
_cell.angle_alpha   90.00
_cell.angle_beta   90.00
_cell.angle_gamma   90.00
#
_symmetry.space_group_name_H-M   'P 1'
#
loop_
_entity.id
_entity.type
_entity.pdbx_description
1 polymer ?
#
loop_
_entity_poly.entity_id
_entity_poly.type
_entity_poly.pdbx_seq_one_letter_code
_entity_poly.pdbx_strand_id
1 'polypeptide(L)'
;GDQEHSHVKVSFFGAIGFGRVGEPDMTDDGVMQVASLDDLMATKVKVILQRAEAKDYRDIAEMVRAGVSLPRGLAAAREFFGAAFQPSESLKAMVYFADGDLRTLSRADRETLVKAVSEVRALAPVAVLSRHLR
;
A
#
# COMPACT_ATOMS: atom_id res chain seq x y z
N GLY A 1 -0.47 34.39 27.69
CA GLY A 1 -0.35 32.93 27.86
C GLY A 1 -0.20 32.38 26.48
N ASP A 2 1.04 32.30 26.00
CA ASP A 2 1.33 31.96 24.62
C ASP A 2 1.21 30.45 24.44
N GLN A 3 0.19 30.04 23.69
CA GLN A 3 0.17 28.72 23.09
C GLN A 3 1.05 28.80 21.85
N GLU A 4 2.28 28.31 21.96
CA GLU A 4 3.15 28.08 20.80
C GLU A 4 2.47 27.08 19.87
N HIS A 5 1.88 27.56 18.78
CA HIS A 5 1.45 26.70 17.69
C HIS A 5 2.69 26.05 17.06
N SER A 6 3.00 24.81 17.44
CA SER A 6 4.06 24.05 16.80
C SER A 6 3.66 23.76 15.35
N HIS A 7 4.24 24.48 14.40
CA HIS A 7 3.99 24.24 12.98
C HIS A 7 4.61 22.91 12.54
N VAL A 8 3.82 22.05 11.89
CA VAL A 8 4.30 20.83 11.24
C VAL A 8 4.68 21.17 9.80
N LYS A 9 5.91 20.83 9.40
CA LYS A 9 6.33 20.95 8.00
C LYS A 9 5.77 19.77 7.21
N VAL A 10 4.98 20.08 6.18
CA VAL A 10 4.47 19.11 5.22
C VAL A 10 5.14 19.37 3.87
N SER A 11 5.63 18.33 3.22
CA SER A 11 6.20 18.38 1.88
C SER A 11 5.49 17.38 0.99
N PHE A 12 5.12 17.81 -0.21
CA PHE A 12 4.39 16.98 -1.17
C PHE A 12 5.28 16.70 -2.37
N PHE A 13 5.22 15.45 -2.85
CA PHE A 13 5.75 15.08 -4.16
C PHE A 13 4.60 15.10 -5.16
N GLY A 14 4.72 15.94 -6.20
CA GLY A 14 3.76 16.00 -7.29
C GLY A 14 4.05 14.98 -8.40
N ALA A 15 3.33 15.09 -9.51
CA ALA A 15 3.53 14.31 -10.75
C ALA A 15 3.30 12.79 -10.67
N ILE A 16 2.57 12.32 -9.66
CA ILE A 16 2.11 10.93 -9.61
C ILE A 16 1.00 10.72 -10.67
N GLY A 17 1.26 9.91 -11.70
CA GLY A 17 0.43 9.78 -12.90
C GLY A 17 -0.24 8.42 -13.10
N PHE A 18 -0.22 7.52 -12.12
CA PHE A 18 -0.81 6.17 -12.27
C PHE A 18 -2.33 6.12 -12.02
N GLY A 19 -2.92 7.22 -11.52
CA GLY A 19 -4.37 7.31 -11.30
C GLY A 19 -4.84 6.67 -9.98
N ARG A 20 -6.14 6.34 -9.91
CA ARG A 20 -6.79 5.75 -8.74
C ARG A 20 -7.82 4.69 -9.13
N VAL A 21 -7.98 3.68 -8.28
CA VAL A 21 -9.04 2.63 -8.38
C VAL A 21 -10.08 2.76 -7.29
N GLY A 22 -9.83 3.54 -6.24
CA GLY A 22 -10.78 3.87 -5.19
C GLY A 22 -11.12 5.36 -5.16
N GLU A 23 -12.19 5.70 -4.44
CA GLU A 23 -12.51 7.09 -4.11
C GLU A 23 -11.62 7.56 -2.96
N PRO A 24 -10.97 8.74 -3.08
CA PRO A 24 -10.23 9.32 -1.97
C PRO A 24 -11.18 9.69 -0.83
N ASP A 25 -10.71 9.51 0.40
CA ASP A 25 -11.41 9.97 1.59
C ASP A 25 -11.09 11.44 1.83
N MET A 26 -12.09 12.23 2.21
CA MET A 26 -11.88 13.61 2.64
C MET A 26 -11.65 13.64 4.15
N THR A 27 -10.66 14.41 4.61
CA THR A 27 -10.50 14.68 6.03
C THR A 27 -11.71 15.41 6.60
N ASP A 28 -12.00 15.21 7.89
CA ASP A 28 -13.18 15.80 8.56
C ASP A 28 -13.23 17.34 8.46
N ASP A 29 -12.07 17.98 8.35
CA ASP A 29 -11.92 19.43 8.17
C ASP A 29 -12.03 19.90 6.70
N GLY A 30 -12.20 18.97 5.75
CA GLY A 30 -12.31 19.26 4.32
C GLY A 30 -11.03 19.76 3.66
N VAL A 31 -9.88 19.67 4.34
CA VAL A 31 -8.62 20.27 3.88
C VAL A 31 -7.87 19.35 2.91
N MET A 32 -7.90 18.04 3.13
CA MET A 32 -7.06 17.09 2.40
C MET A 32 -7.81 15.86 1.95
N GLN A 33 -7.53 15.42 0.72
CA GLN A 33 -7.93 14.10 0.24
C GLN A 33 -6.84 13.07 0.52
N VAL A 34 -7.23 11.96 1.11
CA VAL A 34 -6.39 10.80 1.41
C VAL A 34 -6.71 9.70 0.40
N ALA A 35 -5.68 9.11 -0.20
CA ALA A 35 -5.87 8.01 -1.13
C ALA A 35 -6.61 6.84 -0.47
N SER A 36 -7.45 6.16 -1.25
CA SER A 36 -8.18 4.99 -0.74
C SER A 36 -7.21 3.91 -0.26
N LEU A 37 -7.67 3.03 0.64
CA LEU A 37 -6.87 1.90 1.11
C LEU A 37 -6.48 0.94 -0.03
N ASP A 38 -7.29 0.83 -1.08
CA ASP A 38 -6.95 0.06 -2.28
C ASP A 38 -5.74 0.66 -3.02
N ASP A 39 -5.76 1.98 -3.21
CA ASP A 39 -4.67 2.71 -3.86
C ASP A 39 -3.38 2.63 -3.01
N LEU A 40 -3.51 2.79 -1.69
CA LEU A 40 -2.40 2.66 -0.75
C LEU A 40 -1.80 1.25 -0.78
N MET A 41 -2.64 0.21 -0.75
CA MET A 41 -2.19 -1.18 -0.82
C MET A 41 -1.41 -1.42 -2.12
N ALA A 42 -1.93 -0.92 -3.25
CA ALA A 42 -1.28 -1.04 -4.56
C ALA A 42 0.14 -0.44 -4.56
N THR A 43 0.32 0.72 -3.93
CA THR A 43 1.65 1.33 -3.79
C THR A 43 2.56 0.52 -2.86
N LYS A 44 2.05 0.00 -1.74
CA LYS A 44 2.83 -0.80 -0.79
C LYS A 44 3.33 -2.10 -1.39
N VAL A 45 2.46 -2.85 -2.07
CA VAL A 45 2.85 -4.11 -2.73
C VAL A 45 3.86 -3.90 -3.86
N LYS A 46 3.89 -2.70 -4.46
CA LYS A 46 4.93 -2.29 -5.42
C LYS A 46 6.24 -1.91 -4.74
N VAL A 47 6.20 -1.18 -3.62
CA VAL A 47 7.40 -0.71 -2.91
C VAL A 47 8.22 -1.86 -2.35
N ILE A 48 7.60 -2.94 -1.86
CA ILE A 48 8.34 -4.10 -1.35
C ILE A 48 9.21 -4.79 -2.41
N LEU A 49 8.93 -4.58 -3.71
CA LEU A 49 9.77 -5.06 -4.81
C LEU A 49 10.99 -4.16 -5.08
N GLN A 50 10.93 -2.91 -4.61
CA GLN A 50 12.01 -1.93 -4.78
C GLN A 50 12.96 -1.96 -3.59
N ARG A 51 12.45 -2.28 -2.40
CA ARG A 51 13.21 -2.39 -1.16
C ARG A 51 12.48 -3.24 -0.12
N ALA A 52 13.25 -3.97 0.67
CA ALA A 52 12.76 -4.75 1.80
C ALA A 52 12.92 -3.94 3.11
N GLU A 53 11.97 -3.04 3.38
CA GLU A 53 11.92 -2.27 4.64
C GLU A 53 10.75 -2.75 5.51
N ALA A 54 11.03 -3.06 6.78
CA ALA A 54 10.07 -3.65 7.71
C ALA A 54 8.83 -2.77 7.93
N LYS A 55 8.94 -1.45 7.77
CA LYS A 55 7.78 -0.55 7.85
C LYS A 55 6.75 -0.85 6.76
N ASP A 56 7.18 -1.14 5.53
CA ASP A 56 6.26 -1.36 4.41
C ASP A 56 5.54 -2.72 4.58
N TYR A 57 6.20 -3.70 5.19
CA TYR A 57 5.60 -4.99 5.55
C TYR A 57 4.62 -4.87 6.73
N ARG A 58 4.94 -4.06 7.74
CA ARG A 58 4.03 -3.75 8.86
C ARG A 58 2.77 -3.05 8.38
N ASP A 59 2.91 -2.09 7.47
CA ASP A 59 1.77 -1.39 6.88
C ASP A 59 0.85 -2.37 6.14
N ILE A 60 1.40 -3.26 5.30
CA ILE A 60 0.59 -4.28 4.61
C ILE A 60 -0.10 -5.21 5.60
N ALA A 61 0.62 -5.70 6.62
CA ALA A 61 0.05 -6.57 7.64
C ALA A 61 -1.11 -5.89 8.39
N GLU A 62 -0.96 -4.61 8.73
CA GLU A 62 -2.01 -3.85 9.40
C GLU A 62 -3.21 -3.61 8.50
N MET A 63 -2.99 -3.24 7.24
CA MET A 63 -4.06 -3.09 6.26
C MET A 63 -4.84 -4.39 6.07
N VAL A 64 -4.15 -5.54 6.00
CA VAL A 64 -4.80 -6.86 5.96
C VAL A 64 -5.62 -7.13 7.21
N ARG A 65 -5.10 -6.83 8.41
CA ARG A 65 -5.85 -6.97 9.67
C ARG A 65 -7.09 -6.08 9.72
N ALA A 66 -7.01 -4.89 9.13
CA ALA A 66 -8.13 -3.97 8.96
C ALA A 66 -9.14 -4.41 7.88
N GLY A 67 -8.92 -5.55 7.21
CA GLY A 67 -9.84 -6.10 6.21
C GLY A 67 -9.59 -5.63 4.78
N VAL A 68 -8.48 -4.92 4.51
CA VAL A 68 -8.13 -4.51 3.14
C VAL A 68 -7.74 -5.73 2.32
N SER A 69 -8.32 -5.83 1.13
CA SER A 69 -8.14 -6.99 0.25
C SER A 69 -6.77 -6.96 -0.44
N LEU A 70 -5.87 -7.86 -0.04
CA LEU A 70 -4.57 -8.06 -0.71
C LEU A 70 -4.73 -8.40 -2.21
N PRO A 71 -5.62 -9.35 -2.64
CA PRO A 71 -5.84 -9.61 -4.06
C PRO A 71 -6.26 -8.36 -4.86
N ARG A 72 -7.12 -7.51 -4.28
CA ARG A 72 -7.56 -6.28 -4.92
C ARG A 72 -6.42 -5.27 -5.05
N GLY A 73 -5.61 -5.10 -4.01
CA GLY A 73 -4.41 -4.26 -4.07
C GLY A 73 -3.38 -4.72 -5.11
N LEU A 74 -3.16 -6.04 -5.24
CA LEU A 74 -2.29 -6.60 -6.29
C LEU A 74 -2.85 -6.36 -7.70
N ALA A 75 -4.17 -6.50 -7.88
CA ALA A 75 -4.81 -6.20 -9.15
C ALA A 75 -4.71 -4.71 -9.51
N ALA A 76 -4.94 -3.82 -8.54
CA ALA A 76 -4.78 -2.37 -8.70
C ALA A 76 -3.33 -1.98 -9.04
N ALA A 77 -2.33 -2.56 -8.36
CA ALA A 77 -0.92 -2.33 -8.67
C ALA A 77 -0.55 -2.75 -10.11
N ARG A 78 -1.17 -3.82 -10.63
CA ARG A 78 -0.99 -4.24 -12.03
C ARG A 78 -1.52 -3.19 -13.01
N GLU A 79 -2.66 -2.56 -12.71
CA GLU A 79 -3.19 -1.47 -13.53
C GLU A 79 -2.33 -0.21 -13.45
N PHE A 80 -1.81 0.12 -12.27
CA PHE A 80 -1.00 1.33 -12.06
C PHE A 80 0.37 1.28 -12.71
N PHE A 81 1.05 0.14 -12.63
CA PHE A 81 2.46 0.02 -13.01
C PHE A 81 2.68 -0.85 -14.24
N GLY A 82 1.64 -1.49 -14.77
CA GLY A 82 1.70 -2.33 -15.97
C GLY A 82 2.81 -3.37 -15.90
N ALA A 83 3.61 -3.46 -16.96
CA ALA A 83 4.72 -4.41 -17.06
C ALA A 83 5.79 -4.25 -15.96
N ALA A 84 5.88 -3.08 -15.31
CA ALA A 84 6.82 -2.84 -14.22
C ALA A 84 6.39 -3.52 -12.90
N PHE A 85 5.21 -4.14 -12.82
CA PHE A 85 4.74 -4.85 -11.64
C PHE A 85 4.32 -6.28 -11.96
N GLN A 86 4.92 -7.24 -11.25
CA GLN A 86 4.62 -8.66 -11.36
C GLN A 86 4.03 -9.14 -10.03
N PRO A 87 2.71 -9.46 -9.95
CA PRO A 87 2.08 -9.86 -8.70
C PRO A 87 2.73 -11.08 -8.04
N SER A 88 3.21 -12.04 -8.82
CA SER A 88 3.88 -13.24 -8.31
C SER A 88 5.17 -12.91 -7.55
N GLU A 89 5.93 -11.93 -8.02
CA GLU A 89 7.16 -11.50 -7.34
C GLU A 89 6.83 -10.76 -6.04
N SER A 90 5.75 -9.97 -6.04
CA SER A 90 5.29 -9.29 -4.82
C SER A 90 4.86 -10.28 -3.74
N LEU A 91 4.11 -11.32 -4.13
CA LEU A 91 3.71 -12.41 -3.23
C LEU A 91 4.91 -13.17 -2.66
N LYS A 92 5.92 -13.47 -3.47
CA LYS A 92 7.17 -14.12 -3.01
C LYS A 92 7.93 -13.23 -2.03
N ALA A 93 8.11 -11.96 -2.37
CA ALA A 93 8.80 -11.00 -1.51
C ALA A 93 8.09 -10.85 -0.15
N MET A 94 6.76 -10.87 -0.13
CA MET A 94 5.95 -10.73 1.08
C MET A 94 6.14 -11.85 2.10
N VAL A 95 6.62 -13.02 1.67
CA VAL A 95 6.91 -14.19 2.54
C VAL A 95 8.40 -14.49 2.70
N TYR A 96 9.27 -13.66 2.11
CA TYR A 96 10.72 -13.77 2.26
C TYR A 96 11.24 -12.74 3.27
N PHE A 97 11.61 -13.20 4.47
CA PHE A 97 11.93 -12.31 5.59
C PHE A 97 13.43 -12.23 5.94
N ALA A 98 14.30 -12.62 5.01
CA ALA A 98 15.74 -12.60 5.24
C ALA A 98 16.43 -11.32 4.77
N ASP A 99 15.73 -10.47 4.02
CA ASP A 99 16.26 -9.21 3.49
C ASP A 99 16.18 -8.05 4.49
N GLY A 100 17.02 -7.03 4.26
CA GLY A 100 16.96 -5.74 4.95
C GLY A 100 16.87 -5.85 6.47
N ASP A 101 15.93 -5.10 7.03
CA ASP A 101 15.58 -5.11 8.45
C ASP A 101 14.36 -6.02 8.75
N LEU A 102 13.95 -6.90 7.82
CA LEU A 102 12.76 -7.76 7.99
C LEU A 102 12.87 -8.74 9.14
N ARG A 103 14.08 -8.99 9.65
CA ARG A 103 14.30 -9.73 10.92
C ARG A 103 13.61 -9.06 12.12
N THR A 104 13.36 -7.75 12.07
CA THR A 104 12.65 -6.99 13.10
C THR A 104 11.12 -7.18 13.09
N LEU A 105 10.56 -7.81 12.05
CA LEU A 105 9.12 -8.07 11.98
C LEU A 105 8.68 -9.02 13.08
N SER A 106 7.58 -8.63 13.74
CA SER A 106 6.94 -9.46 14.76
C SER A 106 6.47 -10.79 14.16
N ARG A 107 6.34 -11.81 15.01
CA ARG A 107 5.77 -13.10 14.60
C ARG A 107 4.35 -12.93 14.05
N ALA A 108 3.54 -12.09 14.68
CA ALA A 108 2.16 -11.83 14.27
C ALA A 108 2.08 -11.21 12.86
N ASP A 109 2.97 -10.28 12.53
CA ASP A 109 3.01 -9.69 11.19
C ASP A 109 3.39 -10.73 10.13
N ARG A 110 4.40 -11.56 10.40
CA ARG A 110 4.81 -12.64 9.49
C ARG A 110 3.67 -13.63 9.25
N GLU A 111 2.99 -14.05 10.31
CA GLU A 111 1.84 -14.97 10.22
C GLU A 111 0.69 -14.34 9.43
N THR A 112 0.41 -13.05 9.65
CA THR A 112 -0.60 -12.29 8.89
C THR A 112 -0.28 -12.29 7.39
N LEU A 113 0.96 -11.96 7.03
CA LEU A 113 1.40 -11.88 5.64
C LEU A 113 1.38 -13.25 4.95
N VAL A 114 1.89 -14.29 5.62
CA VAL A 114 1.88 -15.68 5.10
C VAL A 114 0.44 -16.15 4.86
N LYS A 115 -0.46 -15.91 5.82
CA LYS A 115 -1.87 -16.26 5.67
C LYS A 115 -2.50 -15.53 4.48
N ALA A 116 -2.34 -14.21 4.42
CA ALA A 116 -2.92 -13.40 3.34
C ALA A 116 -2.43 -13.84 1.95
N VAL A 117 -1.12 -14.09 1.81
CA VAL A 117 -0.54 -14.60 0.57
C VAL A 117 -1.11 -15.98 0.20
N SER A 118 -1.31 -16.86 1.19
CA SER A 118 -1.85 -18.21 0.96
C SER A 118 -3.32 -18.22 0.53
N GLU A 119 -4.06 -17.14 0.78
CA GLU A 119 -5.47 -16.98 0.41
C GLU A 119 -5.65 -16.35 -0.98
N VAL A 120 -4.59 -15.77 -1.55
CA VAL A 120 -4.63 -15.20 -2.91
C VAL A 120 -4.84 -16.33 -3.93
N ARG A 121 -5.78 -16.12 -4.85
CA ARG A 121 -6.10 -17.03 -5.97
C ARG A 121 -5.96 -16.25 -7.27
N ALA A 122 -7.01 -16.21 -8.08
CA ALA A 122 -7.07 -15.35 -9.25
C ALA A 122 -7.23 -13.88 -8.85
N LEU A 123 -6.58 -12.98 -9.60
CA LEU A 123 -6.71 -11.54 -9.43
C LEU A 123 -7.77 -11.01 -10.38
N ALA A 124 -8.97 -10.76 -9.87
CA ALA A 124 -10.05 -10.14 -10.62
C ALA A 124 -9.61 -8.78 -11.19
N PRO A 125 -10.03 -8.41 -12.41
CA PRO A 125 -9.77 -7.08 -12.95
C PRO A 125 -10.33 -5.98 -12.04
N VAL A 126 -9.61 -4.86 -11.95
CA VAL A 126 -10.04 -3.66 -11.24
C VAL A 126 -10.12 -2.52 -12.24
N ALA A 127 -11.19 -1.72 -12.19
CA ALA A 127 -11.34 -0.56 -13.05
C ALA A 127 -10.57 0.64 -12.48
N VAL A 128 -9.78 1.30 -13.32
CA VAL A 128 -9.19 2.61 -13.00
C VAL A 128 -10.29 3.66 -13.09
N LEU A 129 -10.62 4.30 -11.98
CA LEU A 129 -11.68 5.31 -11.88
C LEU A 129 -11.23 6.65 -12.49
N SER A 130 -9.94 6.97 -12.36
CA SER A 130 -9.33 8.14 -12.99
C SER A 130 -7.86 7.90 -13.27
N ARG A 131 -7.36 8.43 -14.39
CA ARG A 131 -5.91 8.47 -14.72
C ARG A 131 -5.22 9.73 -14.18
N HIS A 132 -5.95 10.53 -13.42
CA HIS A 132 -5.46 11.73 -12.75
C HIS A 132 -5.85 11.70 -11.27
N LEU A 133 -4.99 12.21 -10.41
CA LEU A 133 -5.23 12.32 -8.97
C LEU A 133 -5.88 13.66 -8.59
N ARG A 134 -6.83 14.13 -9.40
CA ARG A 134 -7.58 15.38 -9.18
C ARG A 134 -9.03 15.07 -8.82
#